data_AF-A0A077QCR9-F1
#
_entry.id   AF-A0A077QCR9-F1
#
_cell.length_a   1.000
_cell.length_b   1.000
_cell.length_c   1.000
_cell.angle_alpha   90.00
_cell.angle_beta   90.00
_cell.angle_gamma   90.00
#
_symmetry.space_group_name_H-M   'P 1'
#
loop_
_entity.id
_entity.type
_entity.pdbx_description
1 polymer ?
#
loop_
_entity_poly.entity_id
_entity_poly.type
_entity_poly.pdbx_seq_one_letter_code
_entity_poly.pdbx_strand_id
1 'polypeptide(L)'
;MNTDKSKEEAIKIRQNKYLNNRIEQDHRNIKRRIRPMLGFKSFRRAQTILAGIELVSILRKGQYLQSEDKTLSPAEMFYRLAK
;
A
#
# COMPACT_ATOMS: atom_id res chain seq x y z
N MET A 1 21.47 14.13 -7.63
CA MET A 1 21.52 12.66 -7.83
C MET A 1 22.33 12.05 -6.68
N ASN A 2 22.34 10.73 -6.45
CA ASN A 2 23.03 10.05 -5.31
C ASN A 2 24.58 10.21 -5.31
N THR A 3 25.12 11.33 -5.75
CA THR A 3 26.54 11.57 -6.02
C THR A 3 27.37 11.83 -4.77
N ASP A 4 26.72 12.11 -3.63
CA ASP A 4 27.36 12.51 -2.37
C ASP A 4 27.29 11.45 -1.26
N LYS A 5 26.73 10.26 -1.55
CA LYS A 5 26.55 9.20 -0.56
C LYS A 5 27.66 8.16 -0.65
N SER A 6 28.08 7.62 0.49
CA SER A 6 29.07 6.54 0.56
C SER A 6 28.61 5.35 -0.31
N LYS A 7 29.54 4.54 -0.83
CA LYS A 7 29.21 3.37 -1.69
C LYS A 7 28.23 2.39 -1.03
N GLU A 8 28.16 2.40 0.30
CA GLU A 8 27.26 1.58 1.13
C GLU A 8 25.82 2.12 1.16
N GLU A 9 25.61 3.43 0.98
CA GLU A 9 24.30 4.09 0.95
C GLU A 9 23.77 4.34 -0.47
N ALA A 10 24.54 3.95 -1.49
CA ALA A 10 24.19 4.16 -2.89
C ALA A 10 23.05 3.25 -3.33
N ILE A 11 21.86 3.82 -3.54
CA ILE A 11 20.69 3.10 -4.07
C ILE A 11 21.00 2.66 -5.51
N LYS A 12 21.04 1.35 -5.75
CA LYS A 12 21.23 0.76 -7.08
C LYS A 12 20.02 1.05 -7.97
N ILE A 13 20.17 1.95 -8.94
CA ILE A 13 19.15 2.27 -9.93
C ILE A 13 19.10 1.15 -10.97
N ARG A 14 17.96 0.44 -11.07
CA ARG A 14 17.75 -0.58 -12.10
C ARG A 14 17.35 0.11 -13.42
N GLN A 15 18.13 -0.12 -14.47
CA GLN A 15 17.86 0.37 -15.83
C GLN A 15 16.97 -0.60 -16.66
N ASN A 16 16.50 -1.70 -16.06
CA ASN A 16 15.65 -2.66 -16.77
C ASN A 16 14.21 -2.14 -16.87
N LYS A 17 13.84 -1.65 -18.05
CA LYS A 17 12.51 -1.11 -18.35
C LYS A 17 11.36 -2.07 -18.02
N TYR A 18 11.51 -3.36 -18.29
CA TYR A 18 10.45 -4.35 -18.02
C TYR A 18 10.18 -4.52 -16.53
N LEU A 19 11.25 -4.63 -15.72
CA LEU A 19 11.12 -4.72 -14.26
C LEU A 19 10.54 -3.43 -13.66
N ASN A 20 10.91 -2.28 -14.22
CA ASN A 20 10.37 -0.98 -13.79
C ASN A 20 8.87 -0.87 -14.12
N ASN A 21 8.45 -1.28 -15.31
CA ASN A 21 7.04 -1.25 -15.72
C ASN A 21 6.14 -2.05 -14.78
N ARG A 22 6.59 -3.23 -14.31
CA ARG A 22 5.82 -4.07 -13.37
C ARG A 22 5.61 -3.37 -12.02
N ILE A 23 6.67 -2.77 -11.48
CA ILE A 23 6.60 -2.00 -10.22
C ILE A 23 5.71 -0.76 -10.41
N GLU A 24 5.89 -0.04 -11.51
CA GLU A 24 5.06 1.12 -11.82
C GLU A 24 3.58 0.76 -11.95
N GLN A 25 3.27 -0.38 -12.56
CA GLN A 25 1.91 -0.88 -12.73
C GLN A 25 1.25 -1.20 -11.39
N ASP A 26 1.94 -1.88 -10.47
CA ASP A 26 1.43 -2.14 -9.12
C ASP A 26 1.11 -0.82 -8.38
N HIS A 27 1.98 0.17 -8.52
CA HIS A 27 1.78 1.47 -7.87
C HIS A 27 0.63 2.30 -8.49
N ARG A 28 0.23 2.06 -9.75
CA ARG A 28 -0.80 2.87 -10.44
C ARG A 28 -2.13 2.88 -9.69
N ASN A 29 -2.53 1.73 -9.16
CA ASN A 29 -3.81 1.60 -8.46
C ASN A 29 -3.87 2.47 -7.19
N ILE A 30 -2.79 2.45 -6.42
CA ILE A 30 -2.62 3.24 -5.20
C ILE A 30 -2.54 4.72 -5.55
N LYS A 31 -1.68 5.09 -6.51
CA LYS A 31 -1.54 6.49 -6.98
C LYS A 31 -2.85 7.07 -7.49
N ARG A 32 -3.65 6.30 -8.25
CA ARG A 32 -4.95 6.74 -8.77
C ARG A 32 -5.93 7.12 -7.66
N ARG A 33 -5.94 6.36 -6.56
CA ARG A 33 -6.81 6.62 -5.40
C ARG A 33 -6.34 7.80 -4.56
N ILE A 34 -5.02 7.98 -4.43
CA ILE A 34 -4.42 9.04 -3.59
C ILE A 34 -4.39 10.39 -4.30
N ARG A 35 -4.27 10.42 -5.64
CA ARG A 35 -4.14 11.68 -6.40
C ARG A 35 -5.24 12.72 -6.12
N PRO A 36 -6.54 12.38 -6.02
CA PRO A 36 -7.56 13.34 -5.62
C PRO A 36 -7.46 13.79 -4.15
N MET A 37 -6.74 13.05 -3.29
CA MET A 37 -6.54 13.37 -1.87
C MET A 37 -5.30 14.27 -1.63
N LEU A 38 -4.61 14.70 -2.69
CA LEU A 38 -3.37 15.50 -2.63
C LEU A 38 -2.21 14.84 -1.86
N GLY A 39 -2.18 13.51 -1.82
CA GLY A 39 -1.16 12.76 -1.09
C GLY A 39 -1.46 12.55 0.38
N PHE A 40 -0.58 11.83 1.07
CA PHE A 40 -0.67 11.64 2.51
C PHE A 40 0.12 12.71 3.26
N LYS A 41 -0.46 13.26 4.33
CA LYS A 41 0.19 14.26 5.19
C LYS A 41 1.03 13.65 6.33
N SER A 42 0.87 12.36 6.61
CA SER A 42 1.71 11.63 7.56
C SER A 42 1.82 10.14 7.22
N PHE A 43 2.91 9.51 7.64
CA PHE A 43 3.14 8.07 7.44
C PHE A 43 2.10 7.21 8.17
N ARG A 44 1.73 7.56 9.41
CA ARG A 44 0.68 6.84 10.15
C ARG A 44 -0.64 6.84 9.38
N ARG A 45 -1.05 8.00 8.84
CA ARG A 45 -2.28 8.10 8.04
C ARG A 45 -2.16 7.36 6.72
N ALA A 46 -0.99 7.38 6.08
CA ALA A 46 -0.72 6.59 4.88
C ALA A 46 -0.91 5.09 5.15
N GLN A 47 -0.34 4.57 6.24
CA GLN A 47 -0.46 3.17 6.65
C GLN A 47 -1.92 2.77 6.88
N THR A 48 -2.68 3.55 7.66
CA THR A 48 -4.11 3.28 7.91
C THR A 48 -4.93 3.25 6.61
N ILE A 49 -4.72 4.22 5.72
CA ILE A 49 -5.47 4.29 4.45
C ILE A 49 -5.10 3.12 3.53
N LEU A 50 -3.81 2.80 3.40
CA LEU A 50 -3.35 1.68 2.59
C LEU A 50 -3.92 0.35 3.11
N ALA A 51 -3.89 0.12 4.42
CA ALA A 51 -4.49 -1.05 5.04
C ALA A 51 -6.01 -1.15 4.76
N GLY A 52 -6.72 -0.02 4.79
CA GLY A 52 -8.14 0.01 4.43
C GLY A 52 -8.40 -0.32 2.95
N ILE A 53 -7.55 0.16 2.04
CA ILE A 53 -7.64 -0.16 0.60
C ILE A 53 -7.40 -1.66 0.36
N GLU A 54 -6.41 -2.24 1.05
CA GLU A 54 -6.12 -3.67 0.99
C GLU A 54 -7.25 -4.53 1.55
N LEU A 55 -7.81 -4.15 2.70
CA LEU A 55 -8.94 -4.83 3.32
C LEU A 55 -10.14 -4.93 2.37
N VAL A 56 -10.52 -3.82 1.73
CA VAL A 56 -11.61 -3.81 0.73
C VAL A 56 -11.27 -4.71 -0.46
N SER A 57 -9.99 -4.76 -0.88
CA SER A 57 -9.56 -5.63 -1.97
C SER A 57 -9.67 -7.12 -1.60
N ILE A 58 -9.25 -7.50 -0.40
CA ILE A 58 -9.33 -8.87 0.12
C ILE A 58 -10.79 -9.32 0.21
N LEU A 59 -11.65 -8.47 0.78
CA LEU A 59 -13.09 -8.72 0.89
C LEU A 59 -13.74 -8.89 -0.49
N ARG A 60 -13.46 -7.97 -1.43
CA ARG A 60 -14.01 -8.05 -2.79
C ARG A 60 -13.57 -9.31 -3.54
N LYS A 61 -12.37 -9.82 -3.26
CA LYS A 61 -11.84 -11.04 -3.88
C LYS A 61 -12.34 -12.32 -3.19
N GLY A 62 -13.09 -12.22 -2.10
CA GLY A 62 -13.49 -13.39 -1.30
C GLY A 62 -12.30 -14.11 -0.66
N GLN A 63 -11.14 -13.47 -0.58
CA GLN A 63 -9.91 -14.05 -0.01
C GLN A 63 -9.87 -13.95 1.52
N TYR A 64 -11.01 -13.65 2.12
CA TYR A 64 -11.13 -13.44 3.54
C TYR A 64 -11.56 -14.74 4.22
N LEU A 65 -10.57 -15.55 4.64
CA LEU A 65 -10.82 -16.68 5.52
C LEU A 65 -10.84 -16.19 6.97
N GLN A 66 -12.01 -16.19 7.60
CA GLN A 66 -12.14 -16.07 9.05
C GLN A 66 -12.18 -17.46 9.66
N SER A 67 -11.54 -17.62 10.81
CA SER A 67 -11.80 -18.76 11.69
C SER A 67 -13.22 -18.64 12.27
N GLU A 68 -13.96 -19.74 12.34
CA GLU A 68 -15.37 -19.78 12.81
C GLU A 68 -15.56 -19.09 14.17
N ASP A 69 -14.54 -19.12 15.04
CA ASP A 69 -14.58 -18.54 16.39
C ASP A 69 -14.49 -17.00 16.47
N LYS A 70 -14.12 -16.29 15.38
CA LYS A 70 -13.88 -14.83 15.42
C LYS A 70 -14.31 -14.13 14.12
N THR A 71 -15.61 -14.17 13.83
CA THR A 71 -16.18 -13.43 12.71
C THR A 71 -16.32 -11.94 13.05
N LEU A 72 -15.37 -11.13 12.59
CA LEU A 72 -15.46 -9.67 12.58
C LEU A 72 -16.27 -9.20 11.37
N SER A 73 -17.23 -8.30 11.58
CA SER A 73 -17.89 -7.65 10.46
C SER A 73 -16.89 -6.82 9.64
N PRO A 74 -17.12 -6.62 8.32
CA PRO A 74 -16.33 -5.72 7.50
C PRO A 74 -16.15 -4.32 8.09
N ALA A 75 -17.20 -3.79 8.72
CA ALA A 75 -17.18 -2.49 9.39
C ALA A 75 -16.25 -2.50 10.62
N GLU A 76 -16.31 -3.55 11.43
CA GLU A 76 -15.52 -3.62 12.66
C GLU A 76 -14.02 -3.75 12.40
N MET A 77 -13.63 -4.47 11.34
CA MET A 77 -12.25 -4.48 10.88
C MET A 77 -11.76 -3.09 10.49
N PHE A 78 -12.59 -2.33 9.79
CA PHE A 78 -12.26 -0.97 9.37
C PHE A 78 -12.04 -0.05 10.59
N TYR A 79 -12.88 -0.15 11.61
CA TYR A 79 -12.72 0.61 12.86
C TYR A 79 -11.45 0.24 13.64
N ARG A 80 -10.99 -1.01 13.58
CA ARG A 80 -9.73 -1.43 14.22
C ARG A 80 -8.49 -0.79 13.57
N LEU A 81 -8.55 -0.45 12.28
CA LEU A 81 -7.45 0.24 11.58
C LEU A 81 -7.31 1.71 11.98
N ALA A 82 -8.37 2.30 12.55
CA ALA A 82 -8.45 3.73 12.87
C ALA A 82 -8.02 4.10 14.30
N LYS A 83 -7.57 3.13 15.12
CA LYS A 83 -7.09 3.36 16.49
C LYS A 83 -5.74 4.08 16.54
#